data_AF-W9Q7U7-F1
#
_entry.id   AF-W9Q7U7-F1
#
_cell.length_a   1.000
_cell.length_b   1.000
_cell.length_c   1.000
_cell.angle_alpha   90.00
_cell.angle_beta   90.00
_cell.angle_gamma   90.00
#
_symmetry.space_group_name_H-M   'P 1'
#
loop_
_entity.id
_entity.type
_entity.pdbx_description
1 polymer ?
#
loop_
_entity_poly.entity_id
_entity_poly.type
_entity_poly.pdbx_seq_one_letter_code
_entity_poly.pdbx_strand_id
1 'polypeptide(L)'
;MASAAALDPVKTALLSNPIASVLGDALNSFNERRAKLGLSNPGTIESLAKEVQRDVFLNNYMFTGMRADLTKIFSMAPLFQVSHQFAMGERINPYTFAAMYGTGKVFCQGNLDNEGSLSGRFNWRWSDKFVSKSQISISPGGQDMAQFEHEYTGNDFSASLKMLNPSYLEGGVTGIYIGSYLQSVTPKLALGLETLWQRPALTQGPECAVSYAARYKSADWIATAQLQAAMGTLNTSYWRRLSDKVQAGVDLSLGLVPSAGGLMGGGLQKEGVTTIGAKYDFRMSTFRAQVDSKGKLSCVLEKRVAPPVMMTFAADIDHFTHQAKIGLGVSIEAAPEELQEQQESLGSQPPPNIPF
;
A
#
# COMPACT_ATOMS: atom_id res chain seq x y z
N MET A 1 -16.05 -39.22 -6.57
CA MET A 1 -17.37 -38.57 -6.77
C MET A 1 -18.19 -38.66 -5.48
N ALA A 2 -17.64 -38.20 -4.35
CA ALA A 2 -18.27 -38.29 -3.03
C ALA A 2 -17.68 -37.21 -2.10
N SER A 3 -18.25 -36.01 -2.10
CA SER A 3 -18.11 -35.03 -0.99
C SER A 3 -19.07 -33.83 -1.04
N ALA A 4 -19.95 -33.74 -2.05
CA ALA A 4 -20.84 -32.58 -2.20
C ALA A 4 -22.12 -32.61 -1.35
N ALA A 5 -22.41 -33.69 -0.61
CA ALA A 5 -23.71 -33.89 0.06
C ALA A 5 -23.77 -33.47 1.54
N ALA A 6 -22.68 -33.00 2.15
CA ALA A 6 -22.63 -32.72 3.59
C ALA A 6 -22.88 -31.25 3.98
N LEU A 7 -23.02 -30.33 3.02
CA LEU A 7 -23.19 -28.89 3.28
C LEU A 7 -24.64 -28.40 3.35
N ASP A 8 -25.61 -29.22 2.91
CA ASP A 8 -27.04 -28.87 2.95
C ASP A 8 -27.73 -28.99 4.32
N PRO A 9 -27.41 -29.96 5.21
CA PRO A 9 -28.10 -30.04 6.51
C PRO A 9 -27.71 -28.91 7.46
N VAL A 10 -26.49 -28.37 7.36
CA VAL A 10 -26.01 -27.25 8.21
C VAL A 10 -26.66 -25.93 7.79
N LYS A 11 -26.82 -25.68 6.49
CA LYS A 11 -27.58 -24.52 5.98
C LYS A 11 -29.05 -24.58 6.38
N THR A 12 -29.64 -25.77 6.35
CA THR A 12 -31.06 -25.98 6.70
C THR A 12 -31.31 -25.84 8.21
N ALA A 13 -30.38 -26.31 9.05
CA ALA A 13 -30.45 -26.14 10.51
C ALA A 13 -30.20 -24.69 10.97
N LEU A 14 -29.38 -23.93 10.23
CA LEU A 14 -29.24 -22.50 10.44
C LEU A 14 -30.49 -21.74 10.01
N LEU A 15 -31.14 -22.11 8.91
CA LEU A 15 -32.35 -21.45 8.40
C LEU A 15 -33.63 -21.78 9.18
N SER A 16 -33.67 -22.88 9.95
CA SER A 16 -34.82 -23.24 10.81
C SER A 16 -34.88 -22.44 12.12
N ASN A 17 -33.87 -21.63 12.42
CA ASN A 17 -33.88 -20.78 13.60
C ASN A 17 -34.61 -19.46 13.23
N PRO A 18 -35.75 -19.11 13.86
CA PRO A 18 -36.49 -17.89 13.52
C PRO A 18 -35.61 -16.62 13.60
N ILE A 19 -34.62 -16.60 14.49
CA ILE A 19 -33.62 -15.53 14.60
C ILE A 19 -32.75 -15.46 13.34
N ALA A 20 -32.32 -16.59 12.78
CA ALA A 20 -31.51 -16.64 11.57
C ALA A 20 -32.32 -16.35 10.30
N SER A 21 -33.62 -16.67 10.27
CA SER A 21 -34.51 -16.26 9.18
C SER A 21 -34.78 -14.75 9.19
N VAL A 22 -34.99 -14.15 10.36
CA VAL A 22 -35.13 -12.69 10.52
C VAL A 22 -33.82 -11.97 10.21
N LEU A 23 -32.67 -12.53 10.63
CA LEU A 23 -31.36 -12.01 10.23
C LEU A 23 -31.12 -12.19 8.73
N GLY A 24 -31.56 -13.30 8.13
CA GLY A 24 -31.48 -13.57 6.70
C GLY A 24 -32.32 -12.59 5.88
N ASP A 25 -33.55 -12.31 6.30
CA ASP A 25 -34.44 -11.33 5.65
C ASP A 25 -33.98 -9.89 5.89
N ALA A 26 -33.43 -9.58 7.06
CA ALA A 26 -32.77 -8.30 7.33
C ALA A 26 -31.51 -8.13 6.46
N LEU A 27 -30.70 -9.17 6.29
CA LEU A 27 -29.53 -9.16 5.41
C LEU A 27 -29.93 -9.07 3.94
N ASN A 28 -31.01 -9.74 3.52
CA ASN A 28 -31.51 -9.70 2.15
C ASN A 28 -32.12 -8.33 1.81
N SER A 29 -32.96 -7.78 2.69
CA SER A 29 -33.51 -6.43 2.52
C SER A 29 -32.42 -5.35 2.59
N PHE A 30 -31.39 -5.54 3.42
CA PHE A 30 -30.20 -4.68 3.44
C PHE A 30 -29.40 -4.81 2.13
N ASN A 31 -29.19 -6.02 1.62
CA ASN A 31 -28.52 -6.27 0.35
C ASN A 31 -29.30 -5.70 -0.85
N GLU A 32 -30.64 -5.73 -0.81
CA GLU A 32 -31.48 -5.15 -1.86
C GLU A 32 -31.45 -3.61 -1.82
N ARG A 33 -31.49 -3.02 -0.62
CA ARG A 33 -31.28 -1.56 -0.44
C ARG A 33 -29.88 -1.15 -0.88
N ARG A 34 -28.86 -1.95 -0.58
CA ARG A 34 -27.46 -1.77 -0.98
C ARG A 34 -27.27 -1.89 -2.50
N ALA A 35 -27.97 -2.83 -3.14
CA ALA A 35 -27.99 -2.97 -4.60
C ALA A 35 -28.65 -1.75 -5.26
N LYS A 36 -29.74 -1.22 -4.67
CA LYS A 36 -30.40 0.01 -5.14
C LYS A 36 -29.55 1.27 -4.96
N LEU A 37 -28.67 1.30 -3.96
CA LEU A 37 -27.75 2.42 -3.71
C LEU A 37 -26.55 2.46 -4.69
N GLY A 38 -26.30 1.38 -5.45
CA GLY A 38 -25.25 1.35 -6.47
C GLY A 38 -23.85 1.67 -5.92
N LEU A 39 -23.61 1.39 -4.64
CA LEU A 39 -22.38 1.78 -3.96
C LEU A 39 -21.21 1.00 -4.54
N SER A 40 -20.26 1.73 -5.11
CA SER A 40 -19.02 1.17 -5.60
C SER A 40 -18.12 0.83 -4.42
N ASN A 41 -17.31 -0.23 -4.57
CA ASN A 41 -16.33 -0.57 -3.56
C ASN A 41 -15.32 0.59 -3.42
N PRO A 42 -15.15 1.15 -2.21
CA PRO A 42 -14.28 2.30 -1.96
C PRO A 42 -12.78 1.99 -1.96
N GLY A 43 -12.38 0.72 -2.12
CA GLY A 43 -11.00 0.25 -1.98
C GLY A 43 -10.59 0.03 -0.53
N THR A 44 -9.36 -0.44 -0.31
CA THR A 44 -8.80 -0.64 1.03
C THR A 44 -8.31 0.67 1.64
N ILE A 45 -8.23 0.75 2.98
CA ILE A 45 -7.75 1.95 3.70
C ILE A 45 -6.33 2.34 3.26
N GLU A 46 -5.48 1.38 2.92
CA GLU A 46 -4.13 1.66 2.39
C GLU A 46 -4.14 2.21 0.98
N SER A 47 -5.13 1.81 0.18
CA SER A 47 -5.34 2.39 -1.14
C SER A 47 -5.86 3.83 -1.07
N LEU A 48 -6.37 4.30 0.09
CA LEU A 48 -6.74 5.70 0.28
C LEU A 48 -5.53 6.62 0.22
N ALA A 49 -4.46 6.24 0.94
CA ALA A 49 -3.24 7.02 0.98
C ALA A 49 -2.42 6.87 -0.30
N LYS A 50 -2.64 5.79 -1.05
CA LYS A 50 -1.93 5.48 -2.30
C LYS A 50 -2.02 6.58 -3.35
N GLU A 51 -3.19 7.18 -3.56
CA GLU A 51 -3.37 8.19 -4.62
C GLU A 51 -2.56 9.47 -4.37
N VAL A 52 -2.36 9.87 -3.11
CA VAL A 52 -1.56 11.06 -2.78
C VAL A 52 -0.13 10.68 -2.42
N GLN A 53 0.08 9.73 -1.51
CA GLN A 53 1.42 9.36 -1.04
C GLN A 53 2.22 8.50 -2.03
N ARG A 54 1.56 7.70 -2.87
CA ARG A 54 2.23 6.86 -3.85
C ARG A 54 2.14 7.41 -5.27
N ASP A 55 0.99 7.98 -5.65
CA ASP A 55 0.80 8.43 -7.04
C ASP A 55 1.16 9.92 -7.24
N VAL A 56 1.21 10.76 -6.20
CA VAL A 56 1.67 12.15 -6.30
C VAL A 56 3.02 12.38 -5.62
N PHE A 57 3.20 11.89 -4.38
CA PHE A 57 4.43 12.16 -3.65
C PHE A 57 5.63 11.34 -4.09
N LEU A 58 6.77 11.99 -3.91
CA LEU A 58 8.07 11.53 -4.32
C LEU A 58 8.77 10.75 -3.23
N ASN A 59 8.28 10.75 -1.99
CA ASN A 59 9.01 10.20 -0.84
C ASN A 59 9.47 8.75 -1.04
N ASN A 60 8.69 7.94 -1.77
CA ASN A 60 9.05 6.55 -2.08
C ASN A 60 9.96 6.42 -3.32
N TYR A 61 9.99 7.43 -4.18
CA TYR A 61 10.78 7.46 -5.42
C TYR A 61 12.08 8.27 -5.29
N MET A 62 12.22 9.07 -4.24
CA MET A 62 13.44 9.80 -3.92
C MET A 62 14.49 8.81 -3.43
N PHE A 63 15.66 8.89 -4.03
CA PHE A 63 16.86 8.20 -3.57
C PHE A 63 18.03 9.17 -3.69
N THR A 64 19.05 8.93 -2.88
CA THR A 64 20.31 9.69 -2.93
C THR A 64 21.40 8.76 -3.43
N GLY A 65 22.27 9.26 -4.31
CA GLY A 65 23.34 8.46 -4.89
C GLY A 65 22.97 7.78 -6.21
N MET A 66 23.73 6.76 -6.60
CA MET A 66 23.54 6.08 -7.88
C MET A 66 22.79 4.77 -7.70
N ARG A 67 21.77 4.50 -8.50
CA ARG A 67 21.11 3.19 -8.55
C ARG A 67 21.10 2.65 -9.99
N ALA A 68 21.36 1.37 -10.16
CA ALA A 68 21.16 0.67 -11.41
C ALA A 68 20.27 -0.55 -11.16
N ASP A 69 19.11 -0.62 -11.81
CA ASP A 69 18.23 -1.78 -11.75
C ASP A 69 18.28 -2.49 -13.09
N LEU A 70 18.67 -3.76 -13.10
CA LEU A 70 18.61 -4.63 -14.27
C LEU A 70 17.51 -5.67 -14.05
N THR A 71 16.35 -5.43 -14.66
CA THR A 71 15.22 -6.35 -14.62
C THR A 71 15.21 -7.20 -15.89
N LYS A 72 15.27 -8.53 -15.71
CA LYS A 72 15.11 -9.53 -16.76
C LYS A 72 13.76 -10.22 -16.60
N ILE A 73 12.95 -10.17 -17.65
CA ILE A 73 11.66 -10.88 -17.70
C ILE A 73 11.88 -12.19 -18.44
N PHE A 74 11.63 -13.32 -17.80
CA PHE A 74 11.82 -14.65 -18.40
C PHE A 74 10.55 -15.23 -19.00
N SER A 75 9.38 -14.88 -18.44
CA SER A 75 8.08 -15.30 -18.97
C SER A 75 7.00 -14.29 -18.58
N MET A 76 6.04 -14.07 -19.47
CA MET A 76 4.84 -13.23 -19.25
C MET A 76 3.68 -14.01 -18.62
N ALA A 77 3.64 -15.34 -18.79
CA ALA A 77 2.58 -16.20 -18.28
C ALA A 77 3.12 -17.62 -18.03
N PRO A 78 3.47 -17.99 -16.77
CA PRO A 78 3.42 -17.19 -15.55
C PRO A 78 4.46 -16.07 -15.54
N LEU A 79 4.13 -14.93 -14.93
CA LEU A 79 5.06 -13.80 -14.84
C LEU A 79 6.25 -14.20 -13.99
N PHE A 80 7.42 -14.37 -14.60
CA PHE A 80 8.66 -14.58 -13.87
C PHE A 80 9.64 -13.50 -14.27
N GLN A 81 10.03 -12.68 -13.30
CA GLN A 81 11.00 -11.63 -13.52
C GLN A 81 12.01 -11.59 -12.37
N VAL A 82 13.25 -11.30 -12.75
CA VAL A 82 14.39 -11.22 -11.84
C VAL A 82 15.03 -9.87 -12.05
N SER A 83 15.17 -9.12 -10.97
CA SER A 83 15.75 -7.79 -10.92
C SER A 83 17.03 -7.80 -10.09
N HIS A 84 18.10 -7.28 -10.66
CA HIS A 84 19.37 -7.04 -10.00
C HIS A 84 19.46 -5.55 -9.70
N GLN A 85 19.34 -5.19 -8.43
CA GLN A 85 19.39 -3.81 -7.98
C GLN A 85 20.76 -3.52 -7.40
N PHE A 86 21.48 -2.63 -8.05
CA PHE A 86 22.73 -2.06 -7.58
C PHE A 86 22.42 -0.67 -7.04
N ALA A 87 22.88 -0.37 -5.83
CA ALA A 87 22.73 0.96 -5.26
C ALA A 87 24.03 1.38 -4.59
N MET A 88 24.40 2.64 -4.77
CA MET A 88 25.59 3.25 -4.19
C MET A 88 25.17 4.56 -3.53
N GLY A 89 25.44 4.69 -2.23
CA GLY A 89 25.07 5.86 -1.42
C GLY A 89 25.27 5.62 0.07
N GLU A 90 24.99 6.63 0.90
CA GLU A 90 25.36 6.64 2.32
C GLU A 90 24.69 5.54 3.18
N ARG A 91 23.61 4.91 2.73
CA ARG A 91 22.89 3.84 3.46
C ARG A 91 22.05 2.95 2.54
N ILE A 92 22.61 2.48 1.43
CA ILE A 92 21.90 1.49 0.58
C ILE A 92 22.84 0.33 0.32
N ASN A 93 22.26 -0.87 0.42
CA ASN A 93 22.98 -2.09 0.18
C ASN A 93 23.50 -2.13 -1.26
N PRO A 94 24.77 -2.51 -1.47
CA PRO A 94 25.44 -2.41 -2.75
C PRO A 94 24.80 -3.28 -3.84
N TYR A 95 24.20 -4.39 -3.42
CA TYR A 95 23.56 -5.34 -4.31
C TYR A 95 22.39 -6.04 -3.62
N THR A 96 21.21 -5.88 -4.20
CA THR A 96 19.99 -6.57 -3.80
C THR A 96 19.48 -7.37 -4.99
N PHE A 97 19.38 -8.67 -4.81
CA PHE A 97 18.76 -9.57 -5.77
C PHE A 97 17.28 -9.68 -5.46
N ALA A 98 16.42 -9.34 -6.40
CA ALA A 98 14.98 -9.46 -6.26
C ALA A 98 14.43 -10.39 -7.34
N ALA A 99 13.62 -11.36 -6.95
CA ALA A 99 12.92 -12.24 -7.87
C ALA A 99 11.43 -12.17 -7.56
N MET A 100 10.60 -12.17 -8.60
CA MET A 100 9.17 -12.30 -8.40
C MET A 100 8.54 -13.24 -9.41
N TYR A 101 7.51 -13.90 -8.92
CA TYR A 101 6.76 -14.93 -9.60
C TYR A 101 5.28 -14.65 -9.41
N GLY A 102 4.55 -14.46 -10.50
CA GLY A 102 3.14 -14.12 -10.52
C GLY A 102 2.34 -15.06 -11.40
N THR A 103 1.27 -15.61 -10.85
CA THR A 103 0.19 -16.30 -11.56
C THR A 103 -1.12 -15.58 -11.31
N GLY A 104 -2.20 -15.98 -11.98
CA GLY A 104 -3.53 -15.39 -11.75
C GLY A 104 -4.06 -15.49 -10.31
N LYS A 105 -3.48 -16.36 -9.46
CA LYS A 105 -3.91 -16.56 -8.06
C LYS A 105 -2.82 -16.32 -7.01
N VAL A 106 -1.55 -16.36 -7.41
CA VAL A 106 -0.40 -16.32 -6.49
C VAL A 106 0.57 -15.26 -6.96
N PHE A 107 1.07 -14.45 -6.04
CA PHE A 107 2.18 -13.54 -6.30
C PHE A 107 3.23 -13.71 -5.20
N CYS A 108 4.43 -14.12 -5.59
CA CYS A 108 5.57 -14.27 -4.72
C CYS A 108 6.62 -13.25 -5.13
N GLN A 109 7.24 -12.60 -4.17
CA GLN A 109 8.41 -11.76 -4.34
C GLN A 109 9.42 -12.14 -3.27
N GLY A 110 10.68 -12.25 -3.63
CA GLY A 110 11.79 -12.50 -2.71
C GLY A 110 12.93 -11.57 -3.05
N ASN A 111 13.34 -10.77 -2.08
CA ASN A 111 14.47 -9.87 -2.15
C ASN A 111 15.53 -10.39 -1.19
N LEU A 112 16.72 -10.64 -1.69
CA LEU A 112 17.88 -11.05 -0.93
C LEU A 112 18.95 -9.99 -1.07
N ASP A 113 19.45 -9.54 0.07
CA ASP A 113 20.48 -8.54 0.12
C ASP A 113 21.87 -9.11 0.43
N ASN A 114 22.92 -8.38 0.03
CA ASN A 114 24.30 -8.78 0.26
C ASN A 114 24.68 -8.90 1.75
N GLU A 115 23.99 -8.19 2.65
CA GLU A 115 24.20 -8.32 4.10
C GLU A 115 23.46 -9.52 4.71
N GLY A 116 22.76 -10.32 3.89
CA GLY A 116 21.97 -11.48 4.35
C GLY A 116 20.57 -11.13 4.82
N SER A 117 20.11 -9.89 4.62
CA SER A 117 18.71 -9.54 4.84
C SER A 117 17.85 -10.15 3.73
N LEU A 118 16.83 -10.91 4.13
CA LEU A 118 15.88 -11.57 3.25
C LEU A 118 14.50 -10.97 3.47
N SER A 119 13.88 -10.43 2.43
CA SER A 119 12.48 -9.98 2.44
C SER A 119 11.67 -10.78 1.43
N GLY A 120 10.74 -11.62 1.91
CA GLY A 120 9.77 -12.34 1.12
C GLY A 120 8.38 -11.73 1.24
N ARG A 121 7.65 -11.59 0.14
CA ARG A 121 6.23 -11.26 0.11
C ARG A 121 5.49 -12.33 -0.68
N PHE A 122 4.40 -12.82 -0.11
CA PHE A 122 3.58 -13.90 -0.65
C PHE A 122 2.12 -13.49 -0.59
N ASN A 123 1.51 -13.22 -1.74
CA ASN A 123 0.09 -12.95 -1.86
C ASN A 123 -0.61 -14.19 -2.41
N TRP A 124 -1.59 -14.69 -1.68
CA TRP A 124 -2.46 -15.77 -2.06
C TRP A 124 -3.90 -15.30 -2.18
N ARG A 125 -4.47 -15.40 -3.37
CA ARG A 125 -5.87 -15.07 -3.63
C ARG A 125 -6.71 -16.34 -3.56
N TRP A 126 -7.48 -16.48 -2.48
CA TRP A 126 -8.43 -17.59 -2.30
C TRP A 126 -9.66 -17.43 -3.22
N SER A 127 -10.09 -16.18 -3.40
CA SER A 127 -11.17 -15.76 -4.30
C SER A 127 -10.91 -14.31 -4.74
N ASP A 128 -11.56 -13.82 -5.79
CA ASP A 128 -11.39 -12.43 -6.26
C ASP A 128 -11.66 -11.38 -5.18
N LYS A 129 -12.43 -11.75 -4.15
CA LYS A 129 -12.79 -10.92 -3.01
C LYS A 129 -11.95 -11.15 -1.76
N PHE A 130 -11.23 -12.27 -1.66
CA PHE A 130 -10.48 -12.63 -0.45
C PHE A 130 -9.01 -12.91 -0.78
N VAL A 131 -8.14 -12.01 -0.34
CA VAL A 131 -6.70 -12.04 -0.58
C VAL A 131 -6.00 -12.10 0.76
N SER A 132 -5.12 -13.08 0.92
CA SER A 132 -4.20 -13.14 2.05
C SER A 132 -2.81 -12.79 1.56
N LYS A 133 -2.11 -11.89 2.25
CA LYS A 133 -0.74 -11.49 1.96
C LYS A 133 0.10 -11.78 3.18
N SER A 134 1.26 -12.38 2.98
CA SER A 134 2.23 -12.65 4.03
C SER A 134 3.54 -11.99 3.63
N GLN A 135 4.10 -11.15 4.47
CA GLN A 135 5.39 -10.51 4.26
C GLN A 135 6.31 -10.93 5.41
N ILE A 136 7.51 -11.40 5.08
CA ILE A 136 8.50 -11.86 6.03
C ILE A 136 9.78 -11.14 5.67
N SER A 137 10.29 -10.30 6.56
CA SER A 137 11.61 -9.70 6.44
C SER A 137 12.48 -10.10 7.61
N ILE A 138 13.57 -10.79 7.29
CA ILE A 138 14.61 -11.24 8.19
C ILE A 138 15.82 -10.35 7.91
N SER A 139 16.39 -9.76 8.95
CA SER A 139 17.60 -8.94 8.84
C SER A 139 18.63 -9.42 9.86
N PRO A 140 19.81 -9.90 9.45
CA PRO A 140 20.83 -10.34 10.38
C PRO A 140 21.35 -9.15 11.19
N GLY A 141 21.06 -9.14 12.49
CA GLY A 141 21.36 -8.05 13.41
C GLY A 141 20.19 -7.11 13.71
N GLY A 142 19.04 -7.31 13.06
CA GLY A 142 17.77 -6.62 13.36
C GLY A 142 16.71 -7.56 13.90
N GLN A 143 15.53 -6.99 14.17
CA GLN A 143 14.37 -7.78 14.59
C GLN A 143 13.66 -8.36 13.37
N ASP A 144 13.43 -9.68 13.38
CA ASP A 144 12.61 -10.33 12.36
C ASP A 144 11.19 -9.75 12.37
N MET A 145 10.68 -9.45 11.18
CA MET A 145 9.35 -8.91 11.01
C MET A 145 8.52 -9.83 10.11
N ALA A 146 7.50 -10.44 10.69
CA ALA A 146 6.50 -11.24 10.01
C ALA A 146 5.17 -10.50 10.04
N GLN A 147 4.69 -10.09 8.88
CA GLN A 147 3.39 -9.48 8.67
C GLN A 147 2.44 -10.44 7.96
N PHE A 148 1.26 -10.65 8.53
CA PHE A 148 0.17 -11.36 7.86
C PHE A 148 -0.98 -10.40 7.67
N GLU A 149 -1.51 -10.35 6.46
CA GLU A 149 -2.60 -9.47 6.09
C GLU A 149 -3.70 -10.28 5.41
N HIS A 150 -4.93 -10.10 5.85
CA HIS A 150 -6.11 -10.72 5.27
C HIS A 150 -7.06 -9.62 4.82
N GLU A 151 -7.15 -9.41 3.51
CA GLU A 151 -8.04 -8.46 2.89
C GLU A 151 -9.31 -9.17 2.40
N TYR A 152 -10.44 -8.67 2.85
CA TYR A 152 -11.75 -9.03 2.35
C TYR A 152 -12.43 -7.82 1.71
N THR A 153 -12.61 -7.91 0.40
CA THR A 153 -13.18 -6.86 -0.46
C THR A 153 -14.62 -7.23 -0.78
N GLY A 154 -15.56 -6.71 0.01
CA GLY A 154 -17.00 -6.85 -0.21
C GLY A 154 -17.53 -5.99 -1.37
N ASN A 155 -18.84 -5.89 -1.52
CA ASN A 155 -19.41 -5.07 -2.60
C ASN A 155 -19.44 -3.56 -2.25
N ASP A 156 -19.71 -3.22 -0.98
CA ASP A 156 -19.77 -1.82 -0.47
C ASP A 156 -18.78 -1.53 0.68
N PHE A 157 -18.08 -2.57 1.16
CA PHE A 157 -17.18 -2.48 2.30
C PHE A 157 -15.89 -3.25 2.01
N SER A 158 -14.80 -2.82 2.63
CA SER A 158 -13.54 -3.53 2.68
C SER A 158 -13.15 -3.73 4.13
N ALA A 159 -12.78 -4.93 4.52
CA ALA A 159 -12.14 -5.22 5.79
C ALA A 159 -10.72 -5.70 5.51
N SER A 160 -9.73 -5.17 6.21
CA SER A 160 -8.38 -5.75 6.23
C SER A 160 -7.97 -6.03 7.67
N LEU A 161 -7.40 -7.20 7.89
CA LEU A 161 -6.83 -7.60 9.16
C LEU A 161 -5.34 -7.81 8.98
N LYS A 162 -4.53 -6.95 9.60
CA LYS A 162 -3.08 -7.08 9.61
C LYS A 162 -2.60 -7.54 10.97
N MET A 163 -1.60 -8.40 10.96
CA MET A 163 -0.91 -8.92 12.13
C MET A 163 0.58 -8.70 11.90
N LEU A 164 1.27 -8.05 12.81
CA LEU A 164 2.73 -7.89 12.78
C LEU A 164 3.30 -8.58 14.00
N ASN A 165 4.29 -9.45 13.76
CA ASN A 165 5.00 -10.23 14.77
C ASN A 165 4.07 -10.93 15.77
N PRO A 166 3.14 -11.79 15.29
CA PRO A 166 2.33 -12.60 16.19
C PRO A 166 3.23 -13.66 16.85
N SER A 167 3.68 -13.41 18.07
CA SER A 167 4.42 -14.42 18.84
C SER A 167 3.54 -15.00 19.94
N TYR A 168 3.43 -16.32 19.95
CA TYR A 168 2.68 -17.11 20.94
C TYR A 168 3.61 -17.88 21.89
N LEU A 169 4.92 -17.61 21.83
CA LEU A 169 5.97 -18.44 22.42
C LEU A 169 5.99 -18.46 23.96
N GLU A 170 5.34 -17.50 24.63
CA GLU A 170 5.34 -17.40 26.11
C GLU A 170 3.93 -17.36 26.71
N GLY A 171 2.99 -18.14 26.16
CA GLY A 171 1.67 -18.35 26.79
C GLY A 171 0.73 -17.15 26.77
N GLY A 172 1.02 -16.12 25.99
CA GLY A 172 0.14 -14.97 25.73
C GLY A 172 0.24 -14.51 24.29
N VAL A 173 -0.79 -13.79 23.83
CA VAL A 173 -0.82 -13.17 22.51
C VAL A 173 -0.05 -11.84 22.59
N THR A 174 1.15 -11.80 22.00
CA THR A 174 1.90 -10.56 21.77
C THR A 174 1.98 -10.27 20.27
N GLY A 175 2.18 -9.01 19.92
CA GLY A 175 2.17 -8.54 18.54
C GLY A 175 1.20 -7.39 18.31
N ILE A 176 1.20 -6.89 17.07
CA ILE A 176 0.34 -5.78 16.64
C ILE A 176 -0.73 -6.36 15.73
N TYR A 177 -1.99 -6.05 16.03
CA TYR A 177 -3.15 -6.45 15.27
C TYR A 177 -3.87 -5.19 14.84
N ILE A 178 -3.98 -4.97 13.54
CA ILE A 178 -4.65 -3.82 12.95
C ILE A 178 -5.88 -4.33 12.21
N GLY A 179 -7.05 -4.04 12.75
CA GLY A 179 -8.33 -4.29 12.09
C GLY A 179 -8.82 -3.02 11.43
N SER A 180 -8.85 -3.00 10.11
CA SER A 180 -9.34 -1.87 9.34
C SER A 180 -10.67 -2.24 8.67
N TYR A 181 -11.64 -1.34 8.76
CA TYR A 181 -12.96 -1.49 8.18
C TYR A 181 -13.33 -0.21 7.48
N LEU A 182 -13.74 -0.28 6.22
CA LEU A 182 -14.16 0.88 5.46
C LEU A 182 -15.42 0.56 4.68
N GLN A 183 -16.39 1.46 4.77
CA GLN A 183 -17.71 1.31 4.18
C GLN A 183 -18.11 2.58 3.43
N SER A 184 -18.60 2.39 2.21
CA SER A 184 -19.24 3.46 1.44
C SER A 184 -20.60 3.80 2.06
N VAL A 185 -20.77 5.01 2.59
CA VAL A 185 -22.05 5.51 3.12
C VAL A 185 -22.87 6.15 2.01
N THR A 186 -22.21 6.74 1.01
CA THR A 186 -22.80 7.40 -0.15
C THR A 186 -21.95 7.05 -1.38
N PRO A 187 -22.46 7.11 -2.63
CA PRO A 187 -21.63 6.81 -3.81
C PRO A 187 -20.34 7.64 -3.92
N LYS A 188 -20.28 8.78 -3.22
CA LYS A 188 -19.14 9.69 -3.15
C LYS A 188 -18.41 9.68 -1.81
N LEU A 189 -19.02 9.19 -0.73
CA LEU A 189 -18.46 9.31 0.62
C LEU A 189 -18.33 7.93 1.26
N ALA A 190 -17.11 7.61 1.69
CA ALA A 190 -16.81 6.41 2.43
C ALA A 190 -16.17 6.76 3.77
N LEU A 191 -16.58 6.07 4.82
CA LEU A 191 -16.04 6.22 6.16
C LEU A 191 -15.42 4.90 6.57
N GLY A 192 -14.33 4.97 7.31
CA GLY A 192 -13.63 3.81 7.82
C GLY A 192 -13.11 4.02 9.23
N LEU A 193 -12.86 2.91 9.89
CA LEU A 193 -12.28 2.81 11.21
C LEU A 193 -11.10 1.85 11.11
N GLU A 194 -10.00 2.21 11.73
CA GLU A 194 -8.81 1.38 11.85
C GLU A 194 -8.47 1.25 13.32
N THR A 195 -8.66 0.05 13.86
CA THR A 195 -8.34 -0.28 15.23
C THR A 195 -6.99 -0.98 15.27
N LEU A 196 -6.01 -0.33 15.86
CA LEU A 196 -4.72 -0.91 16.19
C LEU A 196 -4.77 -1.40 17.64
N TRP A 197 -4.60 -2.69 17.82
CA TRP A 197 -4.39 -3.32 19.10
C TRP A 197 -2.95 -3.82 19.13
N GLN A 198 -2.11 -3.26 19.99
CA GLN A 198 -0.73 -3.68 20.12
C GLN A 198 -0.44 -4.14 21.53
N ARG A 199 0.32 -5.23 21.63
CA ARG A 199 0.89 -5.69 22.87
C ARG A 199 2.38 -5.96 22.66
N PRO A 200 3.26 -4.99 22.98
CA PRO A 200 4.70 -5.09 22.70
C PRO A 200 5.40 -6.17 23.53
N ALA A 201 5.00 -6.35 24.79
CA ALA A 201 5.57 -7.36 25.70
C ALA A 201 4.50 -7.88 26.66
N LEU A 202 4.71 -9.07 27.23
CA LEU A 202 3.78 -9.66 28.21
C LEU A 202 3.62 -8.77 29.47
N THR A 203 4.68 -8.01 29.79
CA THR A 203 4.79 -7.06 30.91
C THR A 203 4.10 -5.72 30.67
N GLN A 204 3.78 -5.39 29.42
CA GLN A 204 3.07 -4.17 29.05
C GLN A 204 1.58 -4.48 28.79
N GLY A 205 0.72 -3.54 29.19
CA GLY A 205 -0.71 -3.64 28.93
C GLY A 205 -1.01 -3.59 27.42
N PRO A 206 -2.15 -4.16 26.98
CA PRO A 206 -2.60 -3.98 25.61
C PRO A 206 -2.96 -2.53 25.35
N GLU A 207 -2.37 -1.93 24.33
CA GLU A 207 -2.71 -0.59 23.86
C GLU A 207 -3.68 -0.71 22.70
N CYS A 208 -4.82 -0.03 22.81
CA CYS A 208 -5.82 0.04 21.76
C CYS A 208 -5.91 1.48 21.24
N ALA A 209 -5.76 1.63 19.95
CA ALA A 209 -5.78 2.89 19.23
C ALA A 209 -6.81 2.79 18.11
N VAL A 210 -7.77 3.71 18.08
CA VAL A 210 -8.74 3.79 16.99
C VAL A 210 -8.41 5.00 16.12
N SER A 211 -8.31 4.78 14.83
CA SER A 211 -8.14 5.81 13.81
C SER A 211 -9.39 5.88 12.95
N TYR A 212 -9.78 7.10 12.59
CA TYR A 212 -10.93 7.36 11.74
C TYR A 212 -10.43 7.73 10.35
N ALA A 213 -10.98 7.12 9.32
CA ALA A 213 -10.69 7.45 7.93
C ALA A 213 -11.96 7.95 7.25
N ALA A 214 -11.85 8.98 6.43
CA ALA A 214 -12.91 9.48 5.58
C ALA A 214 -12.35 9.67 4.17
N ARG A 215 -13.13 9.25 3.17
CA ARG A 215 -12.85 9.43 1.75
C ARG A 215 -14.03 10.13 1.12
N TYR A 216 -13.77 11.22 0.42
CA TYR A 216 -14.73 11.89 -0.44
C TYR A 216 -14.23 11.88 -1.88
N LYS A 217 -14.92 11.15 -2.74
CA LYS A 217 -14.64 11.01 -4.17
C LYS A 217 -15.65 11.81 -4.99
N SER A 218 -15.18 12.91 -5.57
CA SER A 218 -15.91 13.63 -6.62
C SER A 218 -15.50 13.12 -8.01
N ALA A 219 -16.06 13.71 -9.08
CA ALA A 219 -15.71 13.35 -10.45
C ALA A 219 -14.25 13.69 -10.78
N ASP A 220 -13.77 14.86 -10.36
CA ASP A 220 -12.46 15.40 -10.76
C ASP A 220 -11.43 15.43 -9.62
N TRP A 221 -11.87 15.30 -8.37
CA TRP A 221 -11.04 15.41 -7.18
C TRP A 221 -11.45 14.42 -6.10
N ILE A 222 -10.48 14.06 -5.26
CA ILE A 222 -10.63 13.13 -4.16
C ILE A 222 -10.01 13.77 -2.93
N ALA A 223 -10.76 13.86 -1.84
CA ALA A 223 -10.22 14.23 -0.55
C ALA A 223 -10.22 13.02 0.39
N THR A 224 -9.18 12.90 1.19
CA THR A 224 -9.11 11.92 2.27
C THR A 224 -8.76 12.61 3.56
N ALA A 225 -9.29 12.14 4.66
CA ALA A 225 -8.90 12.55 6.00
C ALA A 225 -8.68 11.29 6.83
N GLN A 226 -7.58 11.24 7.57
CA GLN A 226 -7.25 10.18 8.51
C GLN A 226 -6.88 10.83 9.84
N LEU A 227 -7.63 10.52 10.88
CA LEU A 227 -7.38 10.97 12.24
C LEU A 227 -6.93 9.77 13.06
N GLN A 228 -5.66 9.72 13.45
CA GLN A 228 -5.15 8.70 14.36
C GLN A 228 -5.31 9.20 15.79
N ALA A 229 -6.40 8.79 16.46
CA ALA A 229 -6.77 9.36 17.75
C ALA A 229 -5.74 9.06 18.85
N ALA A 230 -4.98 7.96 18.74
CA ALA A 230 -3.96 7.60 19.72
C ALA A 230 -2.68 8.43 19.63
N MET A 231 -2.30 8.87 18.43
CA MET A 231 -1.08 9.66 18.21
C MET A 231 -1.37 11.16 18.08
N GLY A 232 -2.65 11.56 18.08
CA GLY A 232 -3.06 12.94 17.88
C GLY A 232 -2.69 13.48 16.49
N THR A 233 -2.47 12.60 15.51
CA THR A 233 -2.09 12.99 14.14
C THR A 233 -3.34 13.06 13.26
N LEU A 234 -3.48 14.17 12.53
CA LEU A 234 -4.49 14.37 11.51
C LEU A 234 -3.80 14.53 10.16
N ASN A 235 -4.02 13.57 9.27
CA ASN A 235 -3.54 13.61 7.90
C ASN A 235 -4.70 13.88 6.96
N THR A 236 -4.64 14.96 6.20
CA THR A 236 -5.66 15.30 5.21
C THR A 236 -5.01 15.48 3.85
N SER A 237 -5.52 14.76 2.86
CA SER A 237 -5.00 14.78 1.50
C SER A 237 -6.08 15.22 0.52
N TYR A 238 -5.66 15.94 -0.51
CA TYR A 238 -6.51 16.42 -1.59
C TYR A 238 -5.82 16.13 -2.91
N TRP A 239 -6.42 15.29 -3.73
CA TRP A 239 -5.96 14.96 -5.06
C TRP A 239 -6.90 15.54 -6.11
N ARG A 240 -6.35 16.08 -7.18
CA ARG A 240 -7.13 16.54 -8.33
C ARG A 240 -6.42 16.25 -9.64
N ARG A 241 -7.18 15.73 -10.60
CA ARG A 241 -6.72 15.64 -11.99
C ARG A 241 -6.98 16.99 -12.68
N LEU A 242 -5.92 17.65 -13.16
CA LEU A 242 -6.02 18.91 -13.89
C LEU A 242 -6.19 18.67 -15.40
N SER A 243 -5.55 17.62 -15.91
CA SER A 243 -5.60 17.22 -17.32
C SER A 243 -5.31 15.73 -17.45
N ASP A 244 -5.42 15.17 -18.66
CA ASP A 244 -5.06 13.77 -18.89
C ASP A 244 -3.60 13.46 -18.57
N LYS A 245 -2.74 14.48 -18.69
CA LYS A 245 -1.29 14.42 -18.48
C LYS A 245 -0.84 15.02 -17.15
N VAL A 246 -1.72 15.73 -16.43
CA VAL A 246 -1.32 16.50 -15.25
C VAL A 246 -2.22 16.19 -14.07
N GLN A 247 -1.59 15.83 -12.95
CA GLN A 247 -2.25 15.57 -11.68
C GLN A 247 -1.58 16.41 -10.60
N ALA A 248 -2.37 16.94 -9.68
CA ALA A 248 -1.87 17.69 -8.54
C ALA A 248 -2.43 17.08 -7.26
N GLY A 249 -1.63 17.14 -6.20
CA GLY A 249 -2.01 16.68 -4.87
C GLY A 249 -1.48 17.62 -3.81
N VAL A 250 -2.24 17.77 -2.74
CA VAL A 250 -1.85 18.47 -1.53
C VAL A 250 -2.06 17.52 -0.37
N ASP A 251 -1.11 17.46 0.55
CA ASP A 251 -1.26 16.73 1.81
C ASP A 251 -0.87 17.63 2.96
N LEU A 252 -1.58 17.44 4.05
CA LEU A 252 -1.37 18.17 5.28
C LEU A 252 -1.34 17.12 6.39
N SER A 253 -0.16 16.94 6.96
CA SER A 253 0.04 16.11 8.13
C SER A 253 0.22 17.02 9.35
N LEU A 254 -0.70 16.92 10.30
CA LEU A 254 -0.67 17.65 11.56
C LEU A 254 -0.44 16.65 12.68
N GLY A 255 0.70 16.71 13.35
CA GLY A 255 0.97 15.95 14.57
C GLY A 255 0.78 16.81 15.81
N LEU A 256 -0.09 16.38 16.70
CA LEU A 256 -0.19 16.90 18.06
C LEU A 256 0.36 15.82 19.00
N VAL A 257 1.68 15.72 19.08
CA VAL A 257 2.31 14.75 19.97
C VAL A 257 2.44 15.39 21.36
N PRO A 258 1.71 14.91 22.38
CA PRO A 258 1.97 15.33 23.74
C PRO A 258 3.34 14.76 24.15
N SER A 259 4.31 15.64 24.44
CA SER A 259 5.62 15.22 24.91
C SER A 259 5.46 14.41 26.20
N ALA A 260 6.13 13.26 26.31
CA ALA A 260 6.14 12.39 27.50
C ALA A 260 6.96 12.98 28.68
N GLY A 261 6.84 14.28 28.92
CA GLY A 261 7.46 15.01 30.03
C GLY A 261 6.38 15.76 30.80
N GLY A 262 5.90 15.14 31.88
CA GLY A 262 4.85 15.68 32.73
C GLY A 262 5.19 17.05 33.34
N LEU A 263 4.14 17.86 33.50
CA LEU A 263 3.95 18.97 34.43
C LEU A 263 5.00 20.10 34.58
N MET A 264 6.18 20.05 33.97
CA MET A 264 7.18 21.13 34.06
C MET A 264 7.89 21.32 32.71
N GLY A 265 7.32 22.15 31.84
CA GLY A 265 8.01 22.71 30.67
C GLY A 265 7.99 21.90 29.36
N GLY A 266 7.35 20.72 29.32
CA GLY A 266 7.15 19.96 28.07
C GLY A 266 6.06 20.60 27.22
N GLY A 267 6.43 21.49 26.30
CA GLY A 267 5.50 22.11 25.36
C GLY A 267 4.84 21.06 24.46
N LEU A 268 3.54 21.22 24.20
CA LEU A 268 2.82 20.43 23.20
C LEU A 268 3.52 20.63 21.85
N GLN A 269 4.16 19.58 21.32
CA GLN A 269 4.88 19.68 20.06
C GLN A 269 3.87 19.55 18.92
N LYS A 270 3.31 20.69 18.54
CA LYS A 270 2.43 20.83 17.38
C LYS A 270 3.29 21.01 16.14
N GLU A 271 3.44 19.95 15.36
CA GLU A 271 4.11 20.01 14.06
C GLU A 271 3.07 19.88 12.95
N GLY A 272 3.12 20.80 11.99
CA GLY A 272 2.30 20.75 10.79
C GLY A 272 3.18 20.80 9.58
N VAL A 273 3.04 19.81 8.69
CA VAL A 273 3.77 19.72 7.44
C VAL A 273 2.75 19.71 6.31
N THR A 274 2.80 20.73 5.46
CA THR A 274 2.00 20.80 4.23
C THR A 274 2.89 20.55 3.03
N THR A 275 2.58 19.53 2.25
CA THR A 275 3.28 19.21 1.01
C THR A 275 2.34 19.39 -0.18
N ILE A 276 2.82 20.11 -1.20
CA ILE A 276 2.11 20.30 -2.45
C ILE A 276 2.92 19.61 -3.53
N GLY A 277 2.31 18.69 -4.27
CA GLY A 277 2.94 17.93 -5.34
C GLY A 277 2.18 18.04 -6.65
N ALA A 278 2.93 17.95 -7.76
CA ALA A 278 2.38 17.85 -9.10
C ALA A 278 3.11 16.76 -9.88
N LYS A 279 2.33 15.93 -10.58
CA LYS A 279 2.80 14.92 -11.51
C LYS A 279 2.43 15.34 -12.92
N TYR A 280 3.44 15.38 -13.78
CA TYR A 280 3.35 15.60 -15.22
C TYR A 280 3.77 14.32 -15.92
N ASP A 281 2.80 13.64 -16.52
CA ASP A 281 3.00 12.38 -17.21
C ASP A 281 2.95 12.62 -18.73
N PHE A 282 4.07 12.35 -19.40
CA PHE A 282 4.21 12.39 -20.85
C PHE A 282 4.53 10.98 -21.35
N ARG A 283 4.20 10.68 -22.61
CA ARG A 283 4.34 9.32 -23.20
C ARG A 283 5.71 8.67 -22.98
N MET A 284 6.79 9.44 -22.93
CA MET A 284 8.17 8.96 -22.77
C MET A 284 8.89 9.60 -21.58
N SER A 285 8.17 10.30 -20.69
CA SER A 285 8.75 10.99 -19.54
C SER A 285 7.73 11.21 -18.45
N THR A 286 8.09 10.92 -17.21
CA THR A 286 7.28 11.26 -16.03
C THR A 286 8.06 12.24 -15.19
N PHE A 287 7.55 13.46 -15.07
CA PHE A 287 8.11 14.48 -14.19
C PHE A 287 7.22 14.64 -12.96
N ARG A 288 7.82 14.70 -11.79
CA ARG A 288 7.13 14.85 -10.52
C ARG A 288 7.89 15.90 -9.71
N ALA A 289 7.18 16.84 -9.13
CA ALA A 289 7.74 17.86 -8.26
C ALA A 289 6.88 17.99 -7.02
N GLN A 290 7.52 18.19 -5.86
CA GLN A 290 6.83 18.50 -4.62
C GLN A 290 7.56 19.60 -3.86
N VAL A 291 6.79 20.39 -3.13
CA VAL A 291 7.27 21.47 -2.26
C VAL A 291 6.69 21.23 -0.88
N ASP A 292 7.56 21.22 0.12
CA ASP A 292 7.18 21.14 1.52
C ASP A 292 7.25 22.52 2.18
N SER A 293 6.28 22.81 3.04
CA SER A 293 6.27 23.87 4.05
C SER A 293 7.57 24.02 4.85
N LYS A 294 8.34 22.93 5.05
CA LYS A 294 9.66 22.94 5.67
C LYS A 294 10.78 23.47 4.75
N GLY A 295 10.45 24.11 3.62
CA GLY A 295 11.43 24.71 2.70
C GLY A 295 12.22 23.69 1.89
N LYS A 296 11.74 22.45 1.83
CA LYS A 296 12.33 21.36 1.06
C LYS A 296 11.61 21.23 -0.28
N LEU A 297 12.35 21.23 -1.38
CA LEU A 297 11.82 20.95 -2.71
C LEU A 297 12.40 19.62 -3.20
N SER A 298 11.52 18.75 -3.69
CA SER A 298 11.92 17.48 -4.31
C SER A 298 11.45 17.44 -5.75
N CYS A 299 12.30 16.96 -6.65
CA CYS A 299 11.96 16.74 -8.04
C CYS A 299 12.45 15.36 -8.47
N VAL A 300 11.61 14.61 -9.17
CA VAL A 300 12.01 13.38 -9.87
C VAL A 300 11.62 13.50 -11.34
N LEU A 301 12.59 13.26 -12.21
CA LEU A 301 12.40 13.16 -13.65
C LEU A 301 12.74 11.75 -14.08
N GLU A 302 11.74 11.02 -14.55
CA GLU A 302 11.91 9.77 -15.26
C GLU A 302 11.82 10.04 -16.76
N LYS A 303 12.80 9.54 -17.50
CA LYS A 303 12.86 9.63 -18.95
C LYS A 303 13.16 8.26 -19.52
N ARG A 304 12.27 7.75 -20.36
CA ARG A 304 12.57 6.60 -21.20
C ARG A 304 13.42 7.06 -22.38
N VAL A 305 14.67 6.59 -22.45
CA VAL A 305 15.63 6.96 -23.51
C VAL A 305 15.56 5.98 -24.67
N ALA A 306 15.41 4.69 -24.36
CA ALA A 306 15.16 3.62 -25.31
C ALA A 306 14.01 2.73 -24.79
N PRO A 307 13.36 1.89 -25.63
CA PRO A 307 12.30 0.99 -25.18
C PRO A 307 12.68 0.16 -23.93
N PRO A 308 13.91 -0.39 -23.81
CA PRO A 308 14.32 -1.13 -22.61
C PRO A 308 15.03 -0.27 -21.55
N VAL A 309 15.31 1.02 -21.77
CA VAL A 309 16.13 1.83 -20.85
C VAL A 309 15.36 3.05 -20.35
N MET A 310 15.12 3.08 -19.03
CA MET A 310 14.66 4.25 -18.29
C MET A 310 15.77 4.87 -17.47
N MET A 311 15.87 6.19 -17.51
CA MET A 311 16.71 6.97 -16.61
C MET A 311 15.82 7.73 -15.63
N THR A 312 16.20 7.74 -14.36
CA THR A 312 15.54 8.49 -13.29
C THR A 312 16.55 9.46 -12.70
N PHE A 313 16.18 10.73 -12.62
CA PHE A 313 16.94 11.75 -11.90
C PHE A 313 16.12 12.21 -10.72
N ALA A 314 16.66 12.14 -9.52
CA ALA A 314 16.04 12.61 -8.29
C ALA A 314 16.89 13.75 -7.70
N ALA A 315 16.26 14.84 -7.29
CA ALA A 315 16.92 15.94 -6.61
C ALA A 315 16.06 16.41 -5.43
N ASP A 316 16.67 16.49 -4.26
CA ASP A 316 16.11 16.98 -3.01
C ASP A 316 16.94 18.19 -2.59
N ILE A 317 16.33 19.37 -2.53
CA ILE A 317 16.99 20.61 -2.12
C ILE A 317 16.33 21.09 -0.84
N ASP A 318 17.11 21.22 0.21
CA ASP A 318 16.69 21.86 1.46
C ASP A 318 17.27 23.28 1.50
N HIS A 319 16.39 24.29 1.46
CA HIS A 319 16.80 25.68 1.49
C HIS A 319 17.23 26.18 2.87
N PHE A 320 16.84 25.53 3.97
CA PHE A 320 17.23 25.97 5.30
C PHE A 320 18.64 25.50 5.66
N THR A 321 18.98 24.27 5.29
CA THR A 321 20.33 23.71 5.52
C THR A 321 21.28 23.95 4.35
N HIS A 322 20.78 24.48 3.23
CA HIS A 322 21.50 24.66 1.97
C HIS A 322 22.12 23.36 1.43
N GLN A 323 21.54 22.21 1.75
CA GLN A 323 22.01 20.91 1.28
C GLN A 323 21.17 20.43 0.10
N ALA A 324 21.86 19.94 -0.94
CA ALA A 324 21.25 19.28 -2.08
C ALA A 324 21.64 17.80 -2.10
N LYS A 325 20.64 16.92 -2.08
CA LYS A 325 20.78 15.48 -2.25
C LYS A 325 20.35 15.13 -3.66
N ILE A 326 21.25 14.55 -4.43
CA ILE A 326 20.99 14.19 -5.83
C ILE A 326 21.11 12.67 -5.96
N GLY A 327 20.22 12.09 -6.75
CA GLY A 327 20.19 10.69 -7.11
C GLY A 327 20.09 10.50 -8.61
N LEU A 328 20.87 9.58 -9.16
CA LEU A 328 20.77 9.15 -10.56
C LEU A 328 20.53 7.64 -10.64
N GLY A 329 19.48 7.28 -11.36
CA GLY A 329 18.98 5.92 -11.50
C GLY A 329 18.95 5.50 -12.95
N VAL A 330 19.38 4.30 -13.25
CA VAL A 330 19.17 3.69 -14.58
C VAL A 330 18.47 2.36 -14.36
N SER A 331 17.31 2.17 -14.99
CA SER A 331 16.59 0.91 -15.02
C SER A 331 16.64 0.35 -16.44
N ILE A 332 17.10 -0.88 -16.57
CA ILE A 332 17.21 -1.60 -17.83
C ILE A 332 16.30 -2.82 -17.73
N GLU A 333 15.30 -2.87 -18.61
CA GLU A 333 14.41 -4.00 -18.80
C GLU A 333 14.89 -4.83 -19.99
N ALA A 334 15.55 -5.95 -19.71
CA ALA A 334 15.96 -6.89 -20.75
C ALA A 334 14.89 -7.97 -20.90
N ALA A 335 14.16 -7.93 -22.02
CA ALA A 335 13.29 -9.02 -22.45
C ALA A 335 14.06 -9.89 -23.46
N PRO A 336 14.08 -11.23 -23.33
CA PRO A 336 14.56 -12.14 -24.37
C PRO A 336 13.75 -11.93 -25.66
N GLU A 337 14.41 -12.07 -26.81
CA GLU A 337 13.82 -11.85 -28.14
C GLU A 337 12.53 -12.65 -28.36
N GLU A 338 12.43 -13.87 -27.80
CA GLU A 338 11.21 -14.70 -27.85
C GLU A 338 9.98 -14.06 -27.17
N LEU A 339 10.19 -13.23 -26.14
CA LEU A 339 9.12 -12.47 -25.48
C LEU A 339 8.76 -11.20 -26.26
N GLN A 340 9.72 -10.58 -26.96
CA GLN A 340 9.41 -9.50 -27.91
C GLN A 340 8.60 -10.02 -29.10
N GLU A 341 8.95 -11.18 -29.64
CA GLU A 341 8.19 -11.86 -30.70
C GLU A 341 6.81 -12.35 -30.21
N GLN A 342 6.68 -12.80 -28.95
CA GLN A 342 5.36 -13.06 -28.34
C GLN A 342 4.55 -11.79 -28.13
N GLN A 343 5.17 -10.67 -27.76
CA GLN A 343 4.48 -9.39 -27.55
C GLN A 343 4.05 -8.74 -28.88
N GLU A 344 4.76 -9.02 -29.98
CA GLU A 344 4.41 -8.62 -31.34
C GLU A 344 3.38 -9.57 -31.99
N SER A 345 3.37 -10.87 -31.66
CA SER A 345 2.38 -11.84 -32.18
C SER A 345 1.07 -11.91 -31.37
N LEU A 346 1.11 -11.66 -30.06
CA LEU A 346 -0.06 -11.53 -29.19
C LEU A 346 -0.46 -10.07 -29.04
N GLY A 347 -1.05 -9.50 -30.10
CA GLY A 347 -1.64 -8.17 -30.06
C GLY A 347 -2.50 -7.97 -28.80
N SER A 348 -2.14 -6.93 -28.04
CA SER A 348 -2.90 -6.31 -26.93
C SER A 348 -3.87 -7.26 -26.18
N GLN A 349 -3.35 -8.29 -25.52
CA GLN A 349 -4.14 -8.91 -24.45
C GLN A 349 -4.11 -8.01 -23.20
N PRO A 350 -5.25 -7.84 -22.50
CA PRO A 350 -5.26 -7.11 -21.24
C PRO A 350 -4.27 -7.79 -20.27
N PRO A 351 -3.45 -7.01 -19.54
CA PRO A 351 -2.44 -7.60 -18.65
C PRO A 351 -3.13 -8.61 -17.73
N PRO A 352 -2.57 -9.82 -17.56
CA PRO A 352 -3.14 -10.82 -16.68
C PRO A 352 -3.32 -10.17 -15.30
N ASN A 353 -4.48 -10.42 -14.67
CA ASN A 353 -4.93 -9.82 -13.41
C ASN A 353 -4.13 -10.35 -12.21
N ILE A 354 -2.81 -10.19 -12.28
CA ILE A 354 -1.84 -10.57 -11.27
C ILE A 354 -1.93 -9.52 -10.16
N PRO A 355 -2.11 -9.93 -8.90
CA PRO A 355 -2.10 -9.01 -7.77
C PRO A 355 -0.69 -8.45 -7.56
N PHE A 356 -0.43 -7.23 -8.05
CA PHE A 356 0.74 -6.44 -7.65
C PHE A 356 0.46 -5.65 -6.36
#